data_AF-A0A6G4TQZ5-F1
#
_entry.id   AF-A0A6G4TQZ5-F1
#
_cell.length_a   1.000
_cell.length_b   1.000
_cell.length_c   1.000
_cell.angle_alpha   90.00
_cell.angle_beta   90.00
_cell.angle_gamma   90.00
#
_symmetry.space_group_name_H-M   'P 1'
#
loop_
_entity.id
_entity.type
_entity.pdbx_description
1 polymer ?
#
loop_
_entity_poly.entity_id
_entity_poly.type
_entity_poly.pdbx_seq_one_letter_code
_entity_poly.pdbx_strand_id
1 'polypeptide(L)' 'MNKKSGWARPINANKHHFFLEDEVTSICGRWMYFGTDREPDTFESPDDCAACRRKVNKRKERAA' A
#
# COMPACT_ATOMS: atom_id res chain seq x y z
N MET A 1 8.23 14.78 8.08
CA MET A 1 8.64 13.46 7.57
C MET A 1 7.71 13.10 6.42
N ASN A 2 8.17 13.15 5.17
CA ASN A 2 7.37 12.64 4.03
C ASN A 2 7.25 11.13 4.18
N LYS A 3 6.04 10.61 4.27
CA LYS A 3 5.82 9.17 4.25
C LYS A 3 5.77 8.75 2.80
N LYS A 4 6.78 8.02 2.32
CA LYS A 4 6.77 7.52 0.94
C LYS A 4 5.58 6.59 0.70
N SER A 5 5.19 6.46 -0.57
CA SER A 5 4.23 5.44 -0.99
C SER A 5 4.84 4.05 -0.79
N GLY A 6 4.07 3.07 -0.34
CA GLY A 6 4.56 1.70 -0.21
C GLY A 6 3.62 0.74 0.49
N TRP A 7 4.04 -0.52 0.54
CA TRP A 7 3.38 -1.62 1.20
C TRP A 7 3.77 -1.67 2.67
N ALA A 8 2.79 -1.84 3.54
CA ALA A 8 3.04 -2.13 4.95
C ALA A 8 1.99 -3.11 5.46
N ARG A 9 2.33 -3.83 6.52
CA ARG A 9 1.40 -4.73 7.21
C ARG A 9 1.01 -4.14 8.56
N PRO A 10 -0.19 -3.55 8.70
CA PRO A 10 -0.73 -3.17 10.00
C PRO A 10 -0.77 -4.35 10.97
N ILE A 11 -0.61 -4.08 12.27
CA ILE A 11 -0.45 -5.10 13.34
C ILE A 11 -1.51 -6.22 13.28
N ASN A 12 -2.77 -5.89 12.94
CA ASN A 12 -3.87 -6.84 12.89
C ASN A 12 -4.30 -7.23 11.46
N ALA A 13 -3.55 -6.83 10.43
CA ALA A 13 -3.87 -7.16 9.05
C ALA A 13 -3.24 -8.49 8.64
N ASN A 14 -4.03 -9.38 8.03
CA ASN A 14 -3.54 -10.63 7.47
C ASN A 14 -2.79 -10.46 6.13
N LYS A 15 -2.88 -9.28 5.51
CA LYS A 15 -2.31 -8.97 4.20
C LYS A 15 -1.55 -7.64 4.24
N HIS A 16 -0.65 -7.46 3.29
CA HIS A 16 0.04 -6.19 3.06
C HIS A 16 -0.91 -5.21 2.38
N HIS A 17 -0.94 -3.99 2.87
CA HIS A 17 -1.78 -2.92 2.34
C HIS A 17 -0.88 -1.81 1.79
N PHE A 18 -1.24 -1.28 0.62
CA PHE A 18 -0.52 -0.16 0.03
C PHE A 18 -1.05 1.17 0.55
N PHE A 19 -0.14 2.09 0.85
CA PHE A 19 -0.39 3.44 1.32
C PHE A 19 0.23 4.43 0.34
N LEU A 20 -0.47 5.52 0.06
CA LEU A 20 0.06 6.60 -0.78
C LEU A 20 0.99 7.49 0.02
N GLU A 21 1.72 8.33 -0.70
CA GLU A 21 2.53 9.37 -0.09
C GLU A 21 1.66 10.24 0.83
N ASP A 22 2.17 10.45 2.04
CA ASP A 22 1.54 11.21 3.14
C ASP A 22 0.15 10.73 3.61
N GLU A 23 -0.40 9.66 3.03
CA GLU A 23 -1.65 9.06 3.46
C GLU A 23 -1.45 8.05 4.58
N VAL A 24 -2.23 8.16 5.65
CA VAL A 24 -2.28 7.16 6.74
C VAL A 24 -3.20 5.99 6.41
N THR A 25 -4.14 6.19 5.49
CA THR A 25 -5.13 5.18 5.12
C THR A 25 -4.69 4.45 3.87
N SER A 26 -4.79 3.13 3.91
CA SER A 26 -4.54 2.26 2.76
C SER A 26 -5.42 2.63 1.58
N ILE A 27 -4.95 2.38 0.37
CA ILE A 27 -5.71 2.74 -0.84
C ILE A 27 -7.02 1.95 -1.00
N CYS A 28 -7.18 0.84 -0.29
CA CYS A 28 -8.46 0.11 -0.22
C CYS A 28 -9.44 0.71 0.81
N GLY A 29 -9.01 1.66 1.63
CA GLY A 29 -9.84 2.38 2.60
C GLY A 29 -10.13 1.60 3.89
N ARG A 30 -9.48 0.45 4.11
CA ARG A 30 -9.83 -0.48 5.19
C ARG A 30 -8.87 -0.46 6.38
N TRP A 31 -7.64 -0.04 6.14
CA TRP A 31 -6.57 -0.09 7.12
C TRP A 31 -5.86 1.25 7.25
N MET A 32 -5.51 1.59 8.48
CA MET A 32 -4.61 2.70 8.79
C MET A 32 -3.24 2.17 9.21
N TYR A 33 -2.19 2.91 8.87
CA TYR A 33 -0.83 2.62 9.29
C TYR A 33 -0.11 3.94 9.62
N PHE A 34 0.27 4.09 10.89
CA PHE A 34 0.90 5.30 11.42
C PHE A 34 2.44 5.26 11.39
N GLY A 35 3.03 4.10 11.07
CA GLY A 35 4.48 3.95 10.91
C GLY A 35 5.01 4.57 9.62
N THR A 36 6.33 4.68 9.53
CA THR A 36 7.05 5.19 8.35
C THR A 36 7.64 4.08 7.49
N ASP A 37 7.76 2.86 8.02
CA ASP A 37 8.37 1.74 7.33
C ASP A 37 7.39 1.15 6.31
N ARG A 38 7.61 1.51 5.05
CA ARG A 38 6.80 1.07 3.91
C ARG A 38 7.73 0.55 2.83
N GLU A 39 7.51 -0.68 2.42
CA GLU A 39 8.27 -1.33 1.36
C GLU A 39 7.85 -0.77 -0.01
N PRO A 40 8.81 -0.47 -0.91
CA PRO A 40 8.49 -0.01 -2.26
C PRO A 40 7.78 -1.10 -3.07
N ASP A 41 7.01 -0.69 -4.09
CA ASP A 41 6.30 -1.62 -4.96
C ASP A 41 7.19 -2.21 -6.07
N THR A 42 8.10 -3.11 -5.67
CA THR A 42 9.10 -3.72 -6.56
C THR A 42 8.65 -5.04 -7.17
N PHE A 43 7.78 -5.80 -6.49
CA PHE A 43 7.20 -7.05 -6.99
C PHE A 43 5.77 -7.25 -6.47
N GLU A 44 5.04 -8.18 -7.07
CA GLU A 44 3.71 -8.58 -6.60
C GLU A 44 3.81 -9.81 -5.69
N SER A 45 3.31 -9.70 -4.46
CA SER A 45 3.31 -10.77 -3.47
C SER A 45 1.92 -11.40 -3.34
N PRO A 46 1.80 -12.73 -3.14
CA PRO A 46 0.53 -13.36 -2.78
C PRO A 46 -0.02 -12.89 -1.42
N ASP A 47 0.81 -12.23 -0.61
CA ASP A 47 0.41 -11.61 0.65
C ASP A 47 -0.10 -10.18 0.53
N ASP A 48 -0.16 -9.64 -0.68
CA ASP A 48 -0.77 -8.35 -0.91
C ASP A 48 -2.29 -8.41 -0.83
N CYS A 49 -2.89 -7.34 -0.32
CA CYS A 49 -4.31 -7.15 -0.42
C CYS A 49 -4.68 -7.00 -1.90
N ALA A 50 -5.43 -7.97 -2.45
CA ALA A 50 -5.86 -7.98 -3.85
C ALA A 50 -6.57 -6.68 -4.28
N ALA A 51 -7.34 -6.06 -3.38
CA ALA A 51 -7.99 -4.77 -3.65
C ALA A 51 -6.99 -3.61 -3.77
N CYS A 52 -5.94 -3.60 -2.95
CA CYS A 52 -4.85 -2.64 -3.10
C CYS A 52 -4.09 -2.91 -4.41
N ARG A 53 -3.70 -4.17 -4.67
CA ARG A 53 -2.92 -4.55 -5.86
C ARG A 53 -3.58 -4.10 -7.16
N ARG A 54 -4.89 -4.36 -7.33
CA ARG A 54 -5.68 -3.85 -8.48
C ARG A 54 -5.62 -2.33 -8.63
N LYS A 55 -5.69 -1.58 -7.52
CA LYS A 55 -5.65 -0.10 -7.54
C LYS A 55 -4.25 0.43 -7.84
N VAL A 56 -3.19 -0.24 -7.38
CA VAL A 56 -1.80 0.10 -7.73
C VAL A 56 -1.57 -0.11 -9.23
N ASN A 57 -1.94 -1.26 -9.77
CA ASN A 57 -1.73 -1.57 -11.18
C ASN A 57 -2.48 -0.59 -12.09
N LYS A 58 -3.74 -0.28 -11.77
CA LYS A 58 -4.51 0.77 -12.47
C LYS A 58 -3.87 2.15 -12.42
N ARG A 59 -3.16 2.50 -11.34
CA ARG A 59 -2.43 3.77 -11.23
C ARG A 59 -1.15 3.76 -12.07
N LYS A 60 -0.43 2.64 -12.10
CA LYS A 60 0.76 2.44 -12.95
C LYS A 60 0.41 2.58 -14.43
N GLU A 61 -0.67 1.95 -14.87
CA GLU A 61 -1.19 2.06 -16.25
C GLU A 61 -1.55 3.51 -16.66
N ARG A 62 -1.95 4.35 -15.70
CA ARG A 62 -2.31 5.76 -15.95
C ARG A 62 -1.12 6.71 -15.94
N ALA A 63 0.01 6.27 -15.37
CA ALA A 63 1.23 7.05 -15.27
C ALA A 63 2.22 6.71 -16.40
N ALA A 64 1.95 5.64 -17.16
CA ALA A 64 2.64 5.28 -18.40
C ALA A 64 1.96 5.95 -19.60
#